data_AF-A0A9D6KR71-F1
#
_entry.id   AF-A0A9D6KR71-F1
#
_cell.length_a   1.000
_cell.length_b   1.000
_cell.length_c   1.000
_cell.angle_alpha   90.00
_cell.angle_beta   90.00
_cell.angle_gamma   90.00
#
_symmetry.space_group_name_H-M   'P 1'
#
loop_
_entity.id
_entity.type
_entity.pdbx_description
1 polymer ?
#
loop_
_entity_poly.entity_id
_entity_poly.type
_entity_poly.pdbx_seq_one_letter_code
_entity_poly.pdbx_strand_id
1 'polypeptide(L)' 'VISVRQKIVAIDDVIDDHGQRCGLYLDAHLQRIVPQPRRAFQGWRYLEVKDAPADLTAAQGGADLPEHLRRQLVELGAW' A
#
# COMPACT_ATOMS: atom_id res chain seq x y z
N VAL A 1 3.60 -0.46 -9.52
CA VAL A 1 2.22 -0.12 -9.13
C VAL A 1 2.05 -0.47 -7.66
N ILE A 2 1.60 0.48 -6.83
CA ILE A 2 1.29 0.21 -5.42
C ILE A 2 -0.12 -0.40 -5.37
N SER A 3 -0.26 -1.55 -4.73
CA SER A 3 -1.50 -2.35 -4.76
C SER A 3 -2.04 -2.70 -3.36
N VAL A 4 -1.24 -2.43 -2.33
CA VAL A 4 -1.64 -2.59 -0.92
C VAL A 4 -1.13 -1.42 -0.10
N ARG A 5 -1.79 -1.16 1.03
CA ARG A 5 -1.25 -0.40 2.16
C ARG A 5 -1.20 -1.29 3.39
N GLN A 6 -0.20 -1.06 4.24
CA GLN A 6 0.00 -1.81 5.47
C GLN A 6 0.15 -0.83 6.62
N LYS A 7 -0.50 -1.13 7.75
CA LYS A 7 -0.44 -0.29 8.94
C LYS A 7 0.85 -0.58 9.71
N ILE A 8 1.54 0.48 10.12
CA ILE A 8 2.59 0.40 11.15
C ILE A 8 1.89 0.39 12.51
N VAL A 9 2.15 -0.64 13.30
CA VAL A 9 1.51 -0.88 14.60
C VAL A 9 2.36 -0.29 15.72
N ALA A 10 3.68 -0.41 15.62
CA ALA A 10 4.62 0.12 16.59
C ALA A 10 5.96 0.47 15.93
N ILE A 11 6.69 1.36 16.59
CA ILE A 11 8.06 1.73 16.28
C ILE A 11 8.81 1.69 17.60
N ASP A 12 9.73 0.75 17.76
CA ASP A 12 10.46 0.55 19.02
C ASP A 12 11.96 0.38 18.76
N ASP A 13 12.77 0.62 19.78
CA ASP A 13 14.18 0.27 19.76
C ASP A 13 14.35 -1.24 19.93
N VAL A 14 15.13 -1.85 19.05
CA VAL A 14 15.46 -3.29 19.08
C VAL A 14 16.97 -3.43 19.15
N ILE A 15 17.43 -4.46 19.86
CA ILE A 15 18.86 -4.81 19.92
C ILE A 15 19.01 -6.18 19.26
N ASP A 16 19.87 -6.27 18.27
CA ASP A 16 20.32 -7.54 17.70
C ASP A 16 21.84 -7.66 17.76
N ASP A 17 22.38 -8.70 17.12
CA ASP A 17 23.82 -9.02 17.09
C ASP A 17 24.69 -7.88 16.51
N HIS A 18 24.08 -6.86 15.90
CA HIS A 18 24.75 -5.71 15.34
C HIS A 18 24.49 -4.40 16.12
N GLY A 19 23.76 -4.44 17.24
CA GLY A 19 23.49 -3.29 18.11
C GLY A 19 22.06 -2.74 18.05
N GLN A 20 21.88 -1.51 18.55
CA GLN A 20 20.57 -0.84 18.56
C GLN A 20 20.11 -0.46 17.15
N ARG A 21 18.84 -0.76 16.86
CA ARG A 21 18.16 -0.49 15.58
C ARG A 21 16.72 -0.06 15.83
N CYS A 22 16.12 0.57 14.82
CA CYS A 22 14.69 0.89 14.81
C CYS A 22 13.89 -0.31 14.28
N GLY A 23 13.01 -0.83 15.12
CA GLY A 23 12.06 -1.88 14.81
C GLY A 23 10.78 -1.31 14.25
N LEU A 24 10.38 -1.77 13.08
CA LEU A 24 9.10 -1.42 12.46
C LEU A 24 8.17 -2.62 12.55
N TYR A 25 7.16 -2.54 13.41
CA TYR A 25 6.16 -3.60 13.56
C TYR A 25 4.99 -3.30 12.65
N LEU A 26 4.71 -4.23 11.74
CA LEU A 26 3.68 -4.07 10.71
C LEU A 26 2.50 -4.99 11.03
N ASP A 27 1.29 -4.49 10.74
CA ASP A 27 0.08 -5.30 10.85
C ASP A 27 0.15 -6.47 9.87
N ALA A 28 -0.16 -7.69 10.33
CA ALA A 28 -0.17 -8.87 9.47
C ALA A 28 -1.22 -8.77 8.34
N HIS A 29 -2.25 -7.95 8.52
CA HIS A 29 -3.28 -7.74 7.52
C HIS A 29 -2.86 -6.69 6.48
N LEU A 30 -2.78 -7.11 5.21
CA LEU A 30 -2.54 -6.24 4.07
C LEU A 30 -3.86 -5.71 3.51
N GLN A 31 -4.04 -4.40 3.55
CA GLN A 31 -5.22 -3.75 3.01
C GLN A 31 -5.02 -3.46 1.52
N ARG A 32 -5.83 -4.09 0.67
CA ARG A 32 -5.76 -3.88 -0.78
C ARG A 32 -6.26 -2.48 -1.14
N ILE A 33 -5.55 -1.82 -2.04
CA ILE A 33 -5.94 -0.52 -2.57
C ILE A 33 -6.14 -0.61 -4.08
N VAL A 34 -6.89 0.34 -4.61
CA VAL A 34 -6.98 0.55 -6.06
C VAL A 34 -5.56 0.74 -6.62
N PRO A 35 -5.14 -0.07 -7.62
CA PRO A 35 -3.81 0.05 -8.17
C PRO A 35 -3.64 1.42 -8.84
N GLN A 36 -2.68 2.21 -8.38
CA GLN A 36 -2.36 3.49 -9.01
C GLN A 36 -0.94 3.46 -9.62
N PRO A 37 -0.77 3.94 -10.86
CA PRO A 37 0.54 4.12 -11.48
C PRO A 37 1.23 5.35 -10.87
N ARG A 38 1.63 5.25 -9.60
CA ARG A 38 2.47 6.24 -8.94
C ARG A 38 3.93 5.82 -9.02
N ARG A 39 4.80 6.74 -9.45
CA ARG A 39 6.25 6.61 -9.27
C ARG A 39 6.58 6.61 -7.77
N ALA A 40 7.70 6.02 -7.39
CA ALA A 40 8.22 6.15 -6.03
C ALA A 40 8.32 7.65 -5.70
N PHE A 41 7.44 8.12 -4.82
CA PHE A 41 7.32 9.52 -4.49
C PHE A 41 8.21 9.82 -3.29
N GLN A 42 9.15 10.74 -3.44
CA GLN A 42 10.04 11.18 -2.37
C GLN A 42 9.33 12.24 -1.52
N GLY A 43 8.27 11.85 -0.80
CA GLY A 43 7.46 12.84 -0.09
C GLY A 43 6.24 12.35 0.67
N TRP A 44 6.26 11.13 1.22
CA TRP A 44 5.15 10.62 2.07
C TRP A 44 4.82 11.55 3.24
N ARG A 45 5.77 12.40 3.67
CA ARG A 45 5.56 13.51 4.62
C ARG A 45 4.49 14.52 4.21
N TYR A 46 4.15 14.61 2.92
CA TYR A 46 3.18 15.57 2.36
C TYR A 46 2.01 14.88 1.66
N LEU A 47 1.82 13.56 1.85
CA LEU A 47 0.67 12.88 1.29
C LEU A 47 -0.56 13.27 2.11
N GLU A 48 -1.42 14.14 1.57
CA GLU A 48 -2.68 14.46 2.23
C GLU A 48 -3.59 13.22 2.23
N VAL A 49 -4.46 13.12 3.24
CA VAL A 49 -5.38 11.97 3.38
C VAL A 49 -6.25 11.80 2.13
N LYS A 50 -6.65 12.90 1.49
CA LYS A 50 -7.44 12.90 0.25
C LYS A 50 -6.69 12.31 -0.95
N ASP A 51 -5.35 12.36 -0.92
CA ASP A 51 -4.49 11.88 -1.99
C ASP A 51 -4.10 10.41 -1.79
N ALA A 52 -4.42 9.81 -0.64
CA ALA A 52 -4.18 8.41 -0.38
C ALA A 52 -5.02 7.53 -1.33
N PRO A 53 -4.46 6.45 -1.90
CA PRO A 53 -5.25 5.54 -2.73
C PRO A 53 -6.43 4.95 -1.95
N ALA A 54 -7.60 4.90 -2.62
CA ALA A 54 -8.80 4.31 -2.06
C ALA A 54 -8.64 2.81 -1.85
N ASP A 55 -9.37 2.28 -0.86
CA ASP A 55 -9.42 0.84 -0.61
C ASP A 55 -10.12 0.10 -1.74
N LEU A 56 -9.56 -1.06 -2.10
CA LEU A 56 -10.20 -1.97 -3.03
C LEU A 56 -11.30 -2.72 -2.27
N THR A 57 -12.55 -2.34 -2.54
CA THR A 57 -13.72 -2.97 -1.91
C THR A 57 -14.44 -3.88 -2.89
N ALA A 58 -15.14 -4.90 -2.38
CA ALA A 58 -15.96 -5.80 -3.20
C ALA A 58 -17.03 -5.04 -4.02
N ALA A 59 -17.53 -3.92 -3.48
CA ALA A 59 -18.51 -3.06 -4.14
C ALA A 59 -18.00 -2.41 -5.43
N GLN A 60 -16.68 -2.31 -5.62
CA GLN A 60 -16.07 -1.76 -6.84
C GLN A 60 -15.88 -2.81 -7.95
N GLY A 61 -16.32 -4.06 -7.75
CA GLY A 61 -16.27 -5.13 -8.75
C GLY A 61 -14.87 -5.66 -9.11
N GLY A 62 -13.80 -4.96 -8.72
CA GLY A 62 -12.41 -5.33 -9.00
C GLY A 62 -11.77 -6.27 -7.97
N ALA A 63 -12.38 -6.48 -6.81
CA ALA A 63 -11.78 -7.28 -5.73
C ALA A 63 -11.61 -8.76 -6.11
N ASP A 64 -12.55 -9.31 -6.88
CA ASP A 64 -12.57 -10.70 -7.35
C ASP A 64 -11.80 -10.91 -8.67
N LEU A 65 -11.42 -9.82 -9.35
CA LEU A 65 -10.60 -9.93 -10.57
C LEU A 65 -9.19 -10.41 -10.23
N PRO A 66 -8.58 -11.27 -11.06
CA PRO A 66 -7.16 -11.55 -11.02
C PRO A 66 -6.31 -10.28 -11.13
N GLU A 67 -5.21 -10.22 -10.38
CA GLU A 67 -4.29 -9.06 -10.32
C GLU A 67 -3.81 -8.58 -11.70
N HIS A 68 -3.49 -9.51 -12.60
CA HIS A 68 -3.01 -9.18 -13.94
C HIS A 68 -4.06 -8.44 -14.79
N LEU A 69 -5.34 -8.80 -14.66
CA LEU A 69 -6.43 -8.13 -15.36
C LEU A 69 -6.69 -6.73 -14.78
N ARG A 70 -6.59 -6.58 -13.45
CA ARG A 70 -6.71 -5.25 -12.81
C ARG A 70 -5.63 -4.29 -13.30
N ARG A 71 -4.38 -4.76 -13.41
CA ARG A 71 -3.29 -3.94 -13.96
C ARG A 71 -3.57 -3.49 -15.39
N GLN A 72 -4.04 -4.40 -16.25
CA GLN A 72 -4.38 -4.06 -17.63
C GLN A 72 -5.50 -3.01 -17.70
N LEU A 73 -6.54 -3.10 -16.87
CA LEU A 73 -7.61 -2.10 -16.82
C LEU A 73 -7.10 -0.71 -16.42
N VAL A 74 -6.20 -0.65 -15.43
CA VAL A 74 -5.56 0.60 -15.00
C VAL A 74 -4.64 1.17 -16.10
N GLU A 75 -3.87 0.33 -16.79
CA GLU A 75 -3.04 0.76 -17.93
C GLU A 75 -3.87 1.29 -19.10
N LEU A 76 -5.06 0.74 -19.32
CA LEU A 76 -6.01 1.17 -20.34
C LEU A 76 -6.85 2.39 -19.93
N GLY A 77 -6.72 2.86 -18.69
CA GLY A 77 -7.52 3.98 -18.16
C GLY A 77 -9.00 3.66 -17.96
N ALA A 78 -9.36 2.38 -17.90
CA ALA A 78 -10.74 1.88 -17.79
C ALA A 78 -11.09 1.40 -16.37
N TRP A 79 -10.49 2.04 -15.36
CA TRP A 79 -10.67 1.70 -13.94
C TRP A 79 -11.72 2.59 -13.26
#